data_AF-A0A0D0DF37-F1
#
_entry.id   AF-A0A0D0DF37-F1
#
_cell.length_a   1.000
_cell.length_b   1.000
_cell.length_c   1.000
_cell.angle_alpha   90.00
_cell.angle_beta   90.00
_cell.angle_gamma   90.00
#
_symmetry.space_group_name_H-M   'P 1'
#
loop_
_entity.id
_entity.type
_entity.pdbx_description
1 polymer ?
#
loop_
_entity_poly.entity_id
_entity_poly.type
_entity_poly.pdbx_seq_one_letter_code
_entity_poly.pdbx_strand_id
1 'polypeptide(L)'
;MGNSFINSLYWLNGPLNLPSKLSGLQKMQNQWHRWSQDFIPVLMQPYLSYLQQLNSLWSSTQVPTMSTMTDATCMCDQQCLSVTCIFFDHKLPKFSLWPHLKVDCCKYTPAPVCLINCRLFSSSPITPSLAVDL
;
A
#
# COMPACT_ATOMS: atom_id res chain seq x y z
N MET A 1 3.18 8.65 -37.46
CA MET A 1 2.48 8.65 -36.15
C MET A 1 3.50 8.28 -35.09
N GLY A 2 3.94 9.10 -34.14
CA GLY A 2 3.68 10.49 -33.82
C GLY A 2 4.70 10.90 -32.76
N ASN A 3 5.65 11.78 -33.11
CA ASN A 3 6.58 12.40 -32.16
C ASN A 3 6.09 13.83 -31.82
N SER A 4 4.79 13.95 -31.57
CA SER A 4 4.10 15.24 -31.37
C SER A 4 4.33 15.85 -29.99
N PHE A 5 4.95 15.13 -29.04
CA PHE A 5 5.03 15.60 -27.66
C PHE A 5 6.34 16.34 -27.31
N ILE A 6 7.40 16.27 -28.12
CA ILE A 6 8.69 16.87 -27.76
C ILE A 6 8.89 18.29 -28.32
N ASN A 7 8.15 18.68 -29.36
CA ASN A 7 8.36 19.98 -30.00
C ASN A 7 7.50 21.13 -29.46
N SER A 8 6.62 20.89 -28.48
CA SER A 8 5.60 21.87 -28.06
C SER A 8 5.93 22.69 -26.80
N LEU A 9 7.20 22.75 -26.37
CA LEU A 9 7.59 23.57 -25.20
C LEU A 9 8.64 24.64 -25.50
N TYR A 10 8.80 24.97 -26.77
CA TYR A 10 9.38 26.25 -27.16
C TYR A 10 8.20 27.09 -27.62
N TRP A 11 8.10 28.32 -27.11
CA TRP A 11 7.05 29.31 -27.38
C TRP A 11 5.91 29.36 -26.37
N LEU A 12 6.12 30.16 -25.32
CA LEU A 12 5.34 31.37 -25.07
C LEU A 12 6.12 32.23 -24.05
N ASN A 13 6.43 33.47 -24.46
CA ASN A 13 7.05 34.57 -23.68
C ASN A 13 8.58 34.72 -23.80
N GLY A 14 9.03 35.30 -24.91
CA GLY A 14 10.36 35.90 -25.05
C GLY A 14 10.70 36.21 -26.53
N PRO A 15 11.39 37.32 -26.84
CA PRO A 15 11.68 37.69 -28.22
C PRO A 15 12.54 36.62 -28.88
N LEU A 16 12.24 36.36 -30.16
CA LEU A 16 12.94 35.46 -31.09
C LEU A 16 14.46 35.52 -30.94
N ASN A 17 15.02 34.69 -30.07
CA ASN A 17 16.43 34.37 -30.04
C ASN A 17 16.60 32.89 -30.39
N LEU A 18 17.31 32.66 -31.48
CA LEU A 18 17.81 31.36 -31.94
C LEU A 18 18.35 30.55 -30.74
N PRO A 19 18.09 29.22 -30.64
CA PRO A 19 18.51 28.45 -29.47
C PRO A 19 20.03 28.46 -29.36
N SER A 20 20.55 29.31 -28.47
CA SER A 20 21.95 29.27 -28.07
C SER A 20 22.19 27.89 -27.44
N LYS A 21 23.25 27.21 -27.88
CA LYS A 21 23.62 25.89 -27.38
C LYS A 21 24.01 26.04 -25.90
N LEU A 22 23.05 25.81 -25.01
CA LEU A 22 23.26 25.88 -23.56
C LEU A 22 24.37 24.91 -23.14
N SER A 23 25.25 25.36 -22.25
CA SER A 23 26.26 24.51 -21.64
C SER A 23 25.61 23.41 -20.79
N GLY A 24 26.34 22.31 -20.55
CA GLY A 24 25.83 21.23 -19.69
C GLY A 24 25.42 21.71 -18.30
N LEU A 25 26.19 22.65 -17.73
CA LEU A 25 25.92 23.26 -16.43
C LEU A 25 24.61 24.07 -16.43
N GLN A 26 24.38 24.87 -17.48
CA GLN A 26 23.13 25.63 -17.62
C GLN A 26 21.92 24.71 -17.77
N LYS A 27 22.05 23.60 -18.51
CA LYS A 27 20.97 22.61 -18.63
C LYS A 27 20.66 21.95 -17.28
N MET A 28 21.68 21.62 -16.50
CA MET A 28 21.50 21.03 -15.17
C MET A 28 20.82 22.02 -14.23
N GLN A 29 21.25 23.27 -14.23
CA GLN A 29 20.69 24.32 -13.37
C GLN A 29 19.23 24.64 -13.73
N ASN A 30 18.91 24.69 -15.03
CA ASN A 30 17.53 24.88 -15.49
C ASN A 30 16.63 23.68 -15.12
N GLN A 31 17.15 22.45 -15.22
CA GLN A 31 16.42 21.27 -14.77
C GLN A 31 16.17 21.30 -13.26
N TRP A 32 17.19 21.59 -12.47
CA TRP A 32 17.06 21.72 -11.01
C TRP A 32 16.05 22.80 -10.63
N HIS A 33 16.10 23.95 -11.29
CA HIS A 33 15.14 25.03 -11.07
C HIS A 33 13.70 24.56 -11.35
N ARG A 34 13.45 23.96 -12.53
CA ARG A 34 12.12 23.43 -12.86
C ARG A 34 11.65 22.34 -11.90
N TRP A 35 12.54 21.43 -11.53
CA TRP A 35 12.20 20.36 -10.58
C TRP A 35 11.82 20.93 -9.22
N SER A 36 12.63 21.84 -8.69
CA SER A 36 12.42 22.41 -7.36
C SER A 36 11.25 23.40 -7.28
N GLN A 37 11.02 24.20 -8.32
CA GLN A 37 10.01 25.26 -8.30
C GLN A 37 8.68 24.82 -8.91
N ASP A 38 8.70 24.02 -9.98
CA ASP A 38 7.49 23.70 -10.72
C ASP A 38 6.96 22.31 -10.37
N PHE A 39 7.81 21.28 -10.41
CA PHE A 39 7.34 19.89 -10.33
C PHE A 39 7.18 19.39 -8.90
N ILE A 40 8.21 19.48 -8.07
CA ILE A 40 8.18 18.95 -6.70
C ILE A 40 7.02 19.58 -5.90
N PRO A 41 6.81 20.91 -5.90
CA PRO A 41 5.72 21.51 -5.13
C PRO A 41 4.33 21.03 -5.56
N VAL A 42 4.10 20.89 -6.88
CA VAL A 42 2.84 20.38 -7.42
C VAL A 42 2.62 18.91 -7.06
N LEU A 43 3.70 18.12 -6.98
CA LEU A 43 3.65 16.71 -6.60
C LEU A 43 3.54 16.47 -5.09
N MET A 44 3.85 17.46 -4.26
CA MET A 44 3.75 17.31 -2.80
C MET A 44 2.31 17.07 -2.35
N GLN A 45 1.33 17.79 -2.89
CA GLN A 45 -0.06 17.61 -2.49
C GLN A 45 -0.59 16.20 -2.81
N PRO A 46 -0.53 15.67 -4.04
CA PRO A 46 -1.02 14.32 -4.33
C PRO A 46 -0.24 13.26 -3.54
N TYR A 47 1.06 13.45 -3.32
CA TYR A 47 1.85 12.55 -2.47
C TYR A 47 1.37 12.55 -1.02
N LEU A 48 1.13 13.72 -0.43
CA LEU A 48 0.61 13.85 0.94
C LEU A 48 -0.81 13.29 1.06
N SER A 49 -1.68 13.54 0.07
CA SER A 49 -3.02 12.94 0.03
C SER A 49 -2.97 11.42 -0.07
N TYR A 50 -2.07 10.87 -0.89
CA TYR A 50 -1.82 9.43 -0.97
C TYR A 50 -1.35 8.87 0.38
N LEU A 51 -0.39 9.52 1.03
CA LEU A 51 0.08 9.12 2.37
C LEU A 51 -1.02 9.21 3.44
N GLN A 52 -1.90 10.21 3.37
CA GLN A 52 -3.04 10.32 4.27
C GLN A 52 -4.04 9.18 4.06
N GLN A 53 -4.32 8.82 2.80
CA GLN A 53 -5.18 7.67 2.48
C GLN A 53 -4.58 6.38 3.00
N LEU A 54 -3.29 6.13 2.76
CA LEU A 54 -2.58 4.98 3.33
C LEU A 54 -2.65 4.98 4.86
N ASN A 55 -2.36 6.11 5.51
CA ASN A 55 -2.45 6.21 6.97
C ASN A 55 -3.88 5.99 7.48
N SER A 56 -4.92 6.38 6.75
CA SER A 56 -6.31 6.11 7.16
C SER A 56 -6.67 4.62 7.07
N LEU A 57 -6.10 3.91 6.09
CA LEU A 57 -6.23 2.46 5.97
C LEU A 57 -5.44 1.76 7.09
N TRP A 58 -4.25 2.26 7.42
CA TRP A 58 -3.38 1.71 8.48
C TRP A 58 -3.77 2.12 9.90
N SER A 59 -4.47 3.23 10.11
CA SER A 59 -4.96 3.63 11.45
C SER A 59 -6.07 2.71 11.96
N SER A 60 -6.60 1.87 11.07
CA SER A 60 -7.52 0.82 11.41
C SER A 60 -6.79 -0.51 11.73
N THR A 61 -5.47 -0.51 11.92
CA THR A 61 -4.72 -1.68 12.43
C THR A 61 -4.85 -1.78 13.95
N GLN A 62 -6.09 -1.79 14.46
CA GLN A 62 -6.35 -2.55 15.68
C GLN A 62 -6.58 -3.97 15.19
N VAL A 63 -5.50 -4.77 15.17
CA VAL A 63 -5.65 -6.24 15.14
C VAL A 63 -6.63 -6.54 16.26
N PRO A 64 -7.82 -7.11 15.99
CA PRO A 64 -8.72 -7.46 17.05
C PRO A 64 -7.93 -8.38 17.96
N THR A 65 -7.72 -7.96 19.21
CA THR A 65 -7.35 -8.90 20.26
C THR A 65 -8.46 -9.92 20.23
N MET A 66 -8.22 -11.05 19.57
CA MET A 66 -9.15 -12.17 19.51
C MET A 66 -9.15 -12.81 20.90
N SER A 67 -9.72 -12.09 21.85
CA SER A 67 -10.47 -12.69 22.93
C SER A 67 -11.59 -13.45 22.23
N THR A 68 -11.32 -14.71 21.92
CA THR A 68 -12.32 -15.77 21.79
C THR A 68 -13.66 -15.25 21.29
N MET A 69 -13.83 -15.16 19.98
CA MET A 69 -15.15 -15.11 19.34
C MET A 69 -15.86 -16.46 19.63
N THR A 70 -16.23 -16.69 20.88
CA THR A 70 -16.95 -17.85 21.39
C THR A 70 -18.41 -17.52 21.67
N ASP A 71 -19.03 -16.66 20.86
CA ASP A 71 -20.46 -16.36 21.01
C ASP A 71 -21.35 -17.07 19.97
N ALA A 72 -20.77 -17.92 19.14
CA ALA A 72 -21.54 -18.88 18.36
C ALA A 72 -20.81 -20.22 18.34
N THR A 73 -21.05 -21.04 19.36
CA THR A 73 -20.67 -22.45 19.34
C THR A 73 -21.42 -23.12 18.18
N CYS A 74 -20.83 -23.17 16.98
CA CYS A 74 -21.36 -24.05 15.95
C CYS A 74 -21.30 -25.47 16.54
N MET A 75 -22.41 -26.20 16.49
CA MET A 75 -22.48 -27.61 16.91
C MET A 75 -21.86 -28.54 15.85
N CYS A 76 -20.91 -28.03 15.07
CA CYS A 76 -20.37 -28.67 13.89
C CYS A 76 -18.89 -28.96 14.08
N ASP A 77 -18.35 -29.96 13.37
CA ASP A 77 -16.95 -30.35 13.52
C ASP A 77 -16.03 -29.14 13.28
N GLN A 78 -15.38 -28.69 14.37
CA GLN A 78 -14.47 -27.56 14.34
C GLN A 78 -13.06 -28.06 14.05
N GLN A 79 -12.40 -27.37 13.12
CA GLN A 79 -10.99 -27.55 12.82
C GLN A 79 -10.24 -26.29 13.24
N CYS A 80 -9.27 -26.45 14.13
CA CYS A 80 -8.37 -25.36 14.53
C CYS A 80 -7.14 -25.38 13.61
N LEU A 81 -6.91 -24.30 12.88
CA LEU A 81 -5.76 -24.12 12.00
C LEU A 81 -4.76 -23.14 12.60
N SER A 82 -3.47 -23.46 12.51
CA SER A 82 -2.39 -22.54 12.83
C SER A 82 -1.87 -21.92 11.53
N VAL A 83 -2.18 -20.65 11.30
CA VAL A 83 -1.91 -19.94 10.05
C VAL A 83 -0.77 -18.96 10.25
N THR A 84 0.28 -19.05 9.44
CA THR A 84 1.38 -18.10 9.49
C THR A 84 0.96 -16.76 8.90
N CYS A 85 1.14 -15.64 9.57
CA CYS A 85 0.69 -14.32 9.12
C CYS A 85 1.88 -13.43 8.76
N ILE A 86 1.83 -12.84 7.56
CA ILE A 86 2.81 -11.84 7.11
C ILE A 86 2.15 -10.47 7.17
N PHE A 87 2.71 -9.59 7.99
CA PHE A 87 2.27 -8.20 8.12
C PHE A 87 3.24 -7.27 7.42
N PHE A 88 2.73 -6.29 6.68
CA PHE A 88 3.55 -5.31 5.97
C PHE A 88 3.83 -4.04 6.79
N ASP A 89 3.15 -3.83 7.92
CA ASP A 89 3.36 -2.64 8.76
C ASP A 89 4.55 -2.81 9.73
N HIS A 90 5.47 -1.85 9.69
CA HIS A 90 6.62 -1.74 10.59
C HIS A 90 6.27 -1.21 11.99
N LYS A 91 5.03 -0.76 12.21
CA LYS A 91 4.54 -0.22 13.49
C LYS A 91 3.97 -1.24 14.44
N LEU A 92 3.88 -2.53 14.05
CA LEU A 92 3.63 -3.56 15.04
C LEU A 92 4.70 -3.40 16.14
N PRO A 93 4.29 -3.29 17.42
CA PRO A 93 5.26 -3.22 18.50
C PRO A 93 6.18 -4.41 18.29
N LYS A 94 7.51 -4.20 18.34
CA LYS A 94 8.54 -5.25 18.19
C LYS A 94 8.31 -6.49 19.09
N PHE A 95 7.33 -6.41 20.00
CA PHE A 95 6.86 -7.42 20.92
C PHE A 95 5.58 -8.19 20.51
N SER A 96 4.87 -7.87 19.42
CA SER A 96 3.80 -8.75 18.90
C SER A 96 4.40 -9.91 18.10
N LEU A 97 4.91 -10.88 18.87
CA LEU A 97 5.61 -12.07 18.44
C LEU A 97 4.63 -13.19 18.09
N TRP A 98 3.67 -12.91 17.20
CA TRP A 98 2.74 -13.95 16.74
C TRP A 98 2.65 -13.96 15.22
N PRO A 99 3.68 -14.51 14.55
CA PRO A 99 3.57 -14.88 13.15
C PRO A 99 2.59 -16.03 12.95
N HIS A 100 1.95 -16.57 13.99
CA HIS A 100 0.95 -17.65 13.88
C HIS A 100 -0.37 -17.24 14.52
N LEU A 101 -1.44 -17.23 13.73
CA LEU A 101 -2.81 -17.02 14.15
C LEU A 101 -3.53 -18.38 14.23
N LYS A 102 -4.16 -18.65 15.37
CA LYS A 102 -5.09 -19.79 15.49
C LYS A 102 -6.47 -19.37 15.01
N VAL A 103 -7.00 -20.13 14.06
CA VAL A 103 -8.32 -19.88 13.46
C VAL A 103 -9.15 -21.13 13.63
N ASP A 104 -10.26 -20.99 14.34
CA ASP A 104 -11.28 -22.03 14.39
C ASP A 104 -12.19 -21.87 13.17
N CYS A 105 -12.29 -22.94 12.41
CA CYS A 105 -13.10 -22.98 11.19
C CYS A 105 -13.95 -24.24 11.15
N CYS A 106 -15.00 -24.20 10.35
CA CYS A 106 -15.88 -25.34 10.15
C CYS A 106 -16.47 -25.28 8.74
N LYS A 107 -17.33 -26.24 8.41
CA LYS A 107 -18.01 -26.29 7.09
C LYS A 107 -18.81 -25.00 6.78
N TYR A 108 -19.35 -24.33 7.79
CA TYR A 108 -20.19 -23.13 7.62
C TYR A 108 -19.41 -21.82 7.70
N THR A 109 -18.30 -21.82 8.43
CA THR A 109 -17.36 -20.69 8.52
C THR A 109 -15.97 -21.17 8.10
N PRO A 110 -15.69 -21.22 6.79
CA PRO A 110 -14.42 -21.72 6.28
C PRO A 110 -13.28 -20.76 6.63
N ALA A 111 -12.06 -21.30 6.70
CA ALA A 111 -10.87 -20.55 7.13
C ALA A 111 -10.64 -19.21 6.39
N PRO A 112 -10.86 -19.07 5.06
CA PRO A 112 -10.72 -17.79 4.39
C PRO A 112 -11.70 -16.73 4.91
N VAL A 113 -12.92 -17.10 5.27
CA VAL A 113 -13.92 -16.16 5.81
C VAL A 113 -13.48 -15.68 7.18
N CYS A 114 -13.03 -16.59 8.04
CA CYS A 114 -12.48 -16.23 9.35
C CYS A 114 -11.25 -15.32 9.22
N LEU A 115 -10.35 -15.59 8.26
CA LEU A 115 -9.16 -14.77 8.01
C LEU A 115 -9.51 -13.39 7.44
N ILE A 116 -10.48 -13.29 6.52
CA ILE A 116 -10.95 -12.00 5.99
C ILE A 116 -11.53 -11.12 7.09
N ASN A 117 -12.26 -11.71 8.05
CA ASN A 117 -12.74 -10.97 9.24
C ASN A 117 -11.58 -10.46 10.11
N CYS A 118 -10.42 -11.10 10.04
CA CYS A 118 -9.16 -10.64 10.64
C CYS A 118 -8.34 -9.72 9.73
N ARG A 119 -8.87 -9.31 8.57
CA ARG A 119 -8.15 -8.55 7.51
C ARG A 119 -6.93 -9.25 6.95
N LEU A 120 -6.96 -10.58 6.93
CA LEU A 120 -5.91 -11.40 6.39
C LEU A 120 -6.40 -12.13 5.13
N PHE A 121 -5.59 -12.12 4.09
CA PHE A 121 -5.83 -12.88 2.87
C PHE A 121 -5.19 -14.25 2.95
N SER A 122 -5.99 -15.31 2.83
CA SER A 122 -5.53 -16.71 2.91
C SER A 122 -4.71 -17.13 1.69
N SER A 123 -3.64 -17.90 1.88
CA SER A 123 -2.88 -18.50 0.77
C SER A 123 -3.60 -19.67 0.08
N SER A 124 -4.62 -20.25 0.73
CA SER A 124 -5.39 -21.40 0.23
C SER A 124 -6.84 -21.33 0.74
N PRO A 125 -7.83 -21.75 -0.08
CA PRO A 125 -9.24 -21.67 0.27
C PRO A 125 -9.70 -22.71 1.31
N ILE A 126 -8.94 -23.79 1.53
CA ILE A 126 -9.39 -24.95 2.35
C ILE A 126 -8.55 -25.07 3.63
N THR A 127 -7.23 -25.08 3.50
CA THR A 127 -6.29 -25.17 4.63
C THR A 127 -5.14 -24.18 4.45
N PRO A 128 -5.37 -22.88 4.71
CA PRO A 128 -4.31 -21.89 4.63
C PRO A 128 -3.25 -22.15 5.70
N SER A 129 -2.01 -22.37 5.28
CA SER A 129 -0.84 -22.37 6.16
C SER A 129 -0.23 -20.97 6.31
N LEU A 130 -0.62 -20.06 5.42
CA LEU A 130 -0.12 -18.69 5.33
C LEU A 130 -1.29 -17.74 5.07
N ALA A 131 -1.22 -16.55 5.65
CA ALA A 131 -2.09 -15.44 5.33
C ALA A 131 -1.29 -14.14 5.33
N VAL A 132 -1.77 -13.17 4.56
CA VAL A 132 -1.09 -11.90 4.33
C VAL A 132 -2.02 -10.76 4.72
N ASP A 133 -1.48 -9.77 5.41
CA ASP A 133 -2.19 -8.54 5.78
C ASP A 133 -2.68 -7.76 4.55
N LEU A 134 -3.92 -7.28 4.62
CA LEU A 134 -4.59 -6.52 3.56
C LEU A 134 -4.41 -5.01 3.70
#